data_AF-A0A5J4VE16-F1
#
_entry.id   AF-A0A5J4VE16-F1
#
_cell.length_a   1.000
_cell.length_b   1.000
_cell.length_c   1.000
_cell.angle_alpha   90.00
_cell.angle_beta   90.00
_cell.angle_gamma   90.00
#
_symmetry.space_group_name_H-M   'P 1'
#
loop_
_entity.id
_entity.type
_entity.pdbx_description
1 polymer ?
#
loop_
_entity_poly.entity_id
_entity_poly.type
_entity_poly.pdbx_seq_one_letter_code
_entity_poly.pdbx_strand_id
1 'polypeptide(L)'
;MVQPYIHDNESKRKMGKDTRCESFEQIDCRLSLQDARLDRSKTDNQTWGLGHFTGPHLRISSNNSPSRITTIPSIRVPNIHYTYRAMPFGTKHSPIYFATAMEPIMQQIRMKTEIGIINYVDDILLLHQNKVNLKNMTQQVINILKYFGFIMNMEKSETEPNQAVIFLGWEWNLANATVKTKPKKRLLLLHDLYNMRTRVRTGTEITVKQTAKLIGKLNYLRLQFQEASLLLNTMDHQKAQAARLRGWNTTMIMNKIAIPDIN
;
A
#
# COMPACT_ATOMS: atom_id res chain seq x y z
N MET A 1 -52.45 -11.29 11.79
CA MET A 1 -52.21 -9.85 11.58
C MET A 1 -50.74 -9.69 11.21
N VAL A 2 -50.38 -9.87 9.94
CA VAL A 2 -50.33 -8.86 8.85
C VAL A 2 -49.33 -7.75 9.16
N GLN A 3 -48.22 -7.76 8.40
CA GLN A 3 -47.12 -6.78 8.39
C GLN A 3 -47.59 -5.38 7.95
N PRO A 4 -46.69 -4.37 7.99
CA PRO A 4 -45.97 -4.03 6.75
C PRO A 4 -44.46 -3.82 7.00
N TYR A 5 -43.55 -4.49 6.28
CA TYR A 5 -43.01 -4.08 4.97
C TYR A 5 -42.73 -2.57 4.86
N ILE A 6 -41.49 -2.19 5.20
CA ILE A 6 -40.92 -0.90 4.81
C ILE A 6 -39.98 -1.16 3.65
N HIS A 7 -40.28 -0.46 2.57
CA HIS A 7 -39.69 -0.50 1.24
C HIS A 7 -38.53 0.51 1.22
N ASP A 8 -37.27 0.04 1.19
CA ASP A 8 -36.14 0.95 0.94
C ASP A 8 -36.03 1.19 -0.57
N ASN A 9 -36.49 2.37 -0.98
CA ASN A 9 -36.40 2.84 -2.36
C ASN A 9 -34.95 3.19 -2.73
N GLU A 10 -34.48 2.57 -3.81
CA GLU A 10 -33.30 2.98 -4.57
C GLU A 10 -33.37 4.47 -4.95
N SER A 11 -32.61 5.32 -4.26
CA SER A 11 -32.30 6.65 -4.77
C SER A 11 -31.03 6.60 -5.64
N LYS A 12 -31.24 6.35 -6.94
CA LYS A 12 -30.26 6.53 -8.00
C LYS A 12 -29.82 8.00 -8.08
N ARG A 13 -28.74 8.37 -7.38
CA ARG A 13 -28.01 9.61 -7.71
C ARG A 13 -27.16 9.36 -8.95
N LYS A 14 -27.69 9.80 -10.09
CA LYS A 14 -26.94 9.98 -11.34
C LYS A 14 -25.69 10.83 -11.03
N MET A 15 -24.51 10.24 -11.14
CA MET A 15 -23.27 11.02 -11.24
C MET A 15 -23.31 11.77 -12.57
N GLY A 16 -23.37 13.09 -12.50
CA GLY A 16 -23.14 13.96 -13.65
C GLY A 16 -21.77 13.62 -14.25
N LYS A 17 -21.75 13.46 -15.57
CA LYS A 17 -20.51 13.42 -16.33
C LYS A 17 -19.88 14.81 -16.21
N ASP A 18 -18.85 14.94 -15.38
CA ASP A 18 -17.94 16.09 -15.44
C ASP A 18 -17.10 15.95 -16.72
N THR A 19 -17.70 16.41 -17.81
CA THR A 19 -17.04 16.66 -19.09
C THR A 19 -16.23 17.94 -18.94
N ARG A 20 -15.08 17.85 -18.29
CA ARG A 20 -14.00 18.85 -18.43
C ARG A 20 -12.66 18.15 -18.31
N CYS A 21 -12.38 17.32 -19.30
CA CYS A 21 -11.06 16.77 -19.55
C CYS A 21 -10.76 17.01 -21.03
N GLU A 22 -10.55 18.28 -21.39
CA GLU A 22 -10.04 18.64 -22.70
C GLU A 22 -8.72 19.38 -22.52
N SER A 23 -7.73 18.87 -23.25
CA SER A 23 -6.38 19.40 -23.50
C SER A 23 -5.54 19.76 -22.26
N PHE A 24 -4.71 18.81 -21.80
CA PHE A 24 -3.41 19.19 -21.25
C PHE A 24 -2.36 18.93 -22.31
N GLU A 25 -1.81 20.03 -22.83
CA GLU A 25 -0.61 20.03 -23.66
C GLU A 25 0.52 19.26 -22.99
N GLN A 26 1.36 18.70 -23.85
CA GLN A 26 2.51 17.86 -23.56
C GLN A 26 3.47 18.55 -22.59
N ILE A 27 3.37 18.24 -21.29
CA ILE A 27 4.25 18.77 -20.25
C ILE A 27 5.57 17.98 -20.30
N ASP A 28 6.62 18.63 -20.79
CA ASP A 28 8.00 18.14 -20.79
C ASP A 28 8.57 18.12 -19.35
N CYS A 29 8.19 17.08 -18.59
CA CYS A 29 8.90 16.70 -17.37
C CYS A 29 10.02 15.74 -17.78
N ARG A 30 11.29 16.10 -17.49
CA ARG A 30 12.44 15.24 -17.79
C ARG A 30 12.53 14.02 -16.87
N LEU A 31 11.78 13.99 -15.77
CA LEU A 31 11.37 12.75 -15.10
C LEU A 31 10.45 11.94 -16.04
N SER A 32 11.06 11.26 -17.00
CA SER A 32 10.40 10.14 -17.68
C SER A 32 10.15 9.07 -16.61
N LEU A 33 8.98 9.13 -15.99
CA LEU A 33 8.51 8.03 -15.14
C LEU A 33 8.42 6.81 -16.05
N GLN A 34 9.34 5.88 -15.89
CA GLN A 34 9.41 4.67 -16.69
C GLN A 34 8.83 3.51 -15.89
N ASP A 35 8.35 2.50 -16.59
CA ASP A 35 7.96 1.27 -15.91
C ASP A 35 9.22 0.59 -15.38
N ALA A 36 9.21 0.24 -14.09
CA ALA A 36 10.35 -0.46 -13.51
C ALA A 36 10.47 -1.82 -14.20
N ARG A 37 11.63 -2.10 -14.80
CA ARG A 37 11.94 -3.42 -15.37
C ARG A 37 12.75 -4.22 -14.37
N LEU A 38 12.40 -5.50 -14.20
CA LEU A 38 13.15 -6.44 -13.37
C LEU A 38 14.05 -7.29 -14.25
N ASP A 39 15.31 -7.47 -13.84
CA ASP A 39 16.23 -8.38 -14.51
C ASP A 39 15.77 -9.82 -14.33
N ARG A 40 15.59 -10.54 -15.45
CA ARG A 40 15.34 -11.98 -15.44
C ARG A 40 16.67 -12.72 -15.42
N SER A 41 16.93 -13.49 -14.37
CA SER A 41 17.95 -14.55 -14.44
C SER A 41 17.51 -15.59 -15.47
N LYS A 42 18.46 -16.05 -16.31
CA LYS A 42 18.23 -17.11 -17.32
C LYS A 42 17.72 -18.40 -16.65
N THR A 43 16.41 -18.55 -16.61
CA THR A 43 15.72 -19.84 -16.48
C THR A 43 14.38 -19.67 -17.15
N ASP A 44 14.12 -20.48 -18.18
CA ASP A 44 12.83 -20.57 -18.83
C ASP A 44 11.76 -20.94 -17.78
N ASN A 45 10.69 -20.16 -17.75
CA ASN A 45 9.28 -20.57 -17.62
C ASN A 45 8.42 -19.45 -17.00
N GLN A 46 7.25 -19.27 -17.58
CA GLN A 46 6.24 -18.28 -17.20
C GLN A 46 5.95 -18.32 -15.69
N THR A 47 6.19 -17.23 -14.96
CA THR A 47 5.84 -17.14 -13.53
C THR A 47 4.42 -16.62 -13.38
N TRP A 48 3.58 -17.35 -12.67
CA TRP A 48 2.22 -16.95 -12.33
C TRP A 48 2.19 -16.42 -10.91
N GLY A 49 1.39 -15.38 -10.69
CA GLY A 49 1.18 -14.77 -9.39
C GLY A 49 -0.28 -14.75 -9.02
N LEU A 50 -0.52 -14.45 -7.75
CA LEU A 50 -1.85 -14.31 -7.19
C LEU A 50 -2.01 -12.95 -6.51
N GLY A 51 -2.94 -12.13 -7.01
CA GLY A 51 -3.24 -10.83 -6.44
C GLY A 51 -3.94 -10.93 -5.08
N HIS A 52 -3.22 -10.47 -4.06
CA HIS A 52 -3.79 -9.82 -2.87
C HIS A 52 -4.84 -10.59 -2.07
N PHE A 53 -4.42 -11.40 -1.11
CA PHE A 53 -5.31 -11.75 -0.01
C PHE A 53 -5.45 -10.56 0.93
N THR A 54 -6.59 -9.87 1.03
CA THR A 54 -6.78 -8.90 2.13
C THR A 54 -7.35 -9.55 3.38
N GLY A 55 -6.70 -9.28 4.49
CA GLY A 55 -7.34 -9.14 5.79
C GLY A 55 -7.80 -10.43 6.44
N PRO A 56 -6.92 -11.39 6.75
CA PRO A 56 -7.30 -12.47 7.62
C PRO A 56 -7.57 -11.89 9.03
N HIS A 57 -8.84 -11.84 9.45
CA HIS A 57 -9.21 -11.30 10.77
C HIS A 57 -8.71 -12.22 11.89
N LEU A 58 -7.80 -11.72 12.74
CA LEU A 58 -7.34 -12.40 13.94
C LEU A 58 -8.41 -12.37 15.02
N ARG A 59 -9.03 -13.52 15.31
CA ARG A 59 -9.78 -13.73 16.54
C ARG A 59 -8.84 -14.31 17.59
N ILE A 60 -8.13 -13.45 18.31
CA ILE A 60 -7.35 -13.88 19.47
C ILE A 60 -8.33 -14.24 20.59
N SER A 61 -8.68 -15.51 20.70
CA SER A 61 -9.23 -16.06 21.94
C SER A 61 -8.13 -16.03 22.98
N SER A 62 -8.07 -14.95 23.76
CA SER A 62 -7.22 -14.82 24.95
C SER A 62 -7.55 -15.96 25.91
N ASN A 63 -6.88 -17.09 25.80
CA ASN A 63 -6.79 -18.02 26.91
C ASN A 63 -5.45 -18.77 27.02
N ASN A 64 -4.52 -18.75 26.04
CA ASN A 64 -3.25 -19.50 26.17
C ASN A 64 -2.07 -19.00 25.29
N SER A 65 -1.88 -17.70 25.09
CA SER A 65 -0.68 -17.17 24.40
C SER A 65 0.40 -16.72 25.41
N PRO A 66 1.65 -17.24 25.36
CA PRO A 66 2.72 -16.88 26.32
C PRO A 66 3.26 -15.46 26.13
N SER A 67 3.00 -14.84 24.98
CA SER A 67 3.32 -13.45 24.70
C SER A 67 2.25 -12.54 25.30
N ARG A 68 2.53 -12.02 26.51
CA ARG A 68 1.71 -11.07 27.26
C ARG A 68 1.18 -9.92 26.39
N ILE A 69 -0.10 -9.97 26.03
CA ILE A 69 -0.88 -8.75 25.76
C ILE A 69 -1.21 -8.16 27.13
N THR A 70 -0.31 -7.35 27.70
CA THR A 70 -0.43 -6.88 29.09
C THR A 70 -1.51 -5.81 29.29
N THR A 71 -2.11 -5.27 28.21
CA THR A 71 -3.22 -4.32 28.32
C THR A 71 -4.13 -4.43 27.10
N ILE A 72 -5.32 -5.02 27.29
CA ILE A 72 -6.39 -4.98 26.30
C ILE A 72 -7.00 -3.57 26.37
N PRO A 73 -7.07 -2.81 25.25
CA PRO A 73 -7.65 -1.48 25.26
C PRO A 73 -9.12 -1.53 25.76
N SER A 74 -9.58 -0.45 26.38
CA SER A 74 -10.95 -0.33 26.88
C SER A 74 -11.53 1.03 26.60
N ILE A 75 -12.83 1.10 26.31
CA ILE A 75 -13.60 2.33 26.21
C ILE A 75 -14.41 2.49 27.49
N ARG A 76 -14.35 3.68 28.09
CA ARG A 76 -15.21 4.05 29.21
C ARG A 76 -16.32 4.97 28.70
N VAL A 77 -17.55 4.54 28.90
CA VAL A 77 -18.79 5.34 28.78
C VAL A 77 -19.28 5.59 30.21
N PRO A 78 -20.05 6.64 30.54
CA PRO A 78 -20.50 6.86 31.92
C PRO A 78 -21.05 5.58 32.57
N ASN A 79 -20.42 5.19 33.68
CA ASN A 79 -20.69 3.99 34.48
C ASN A 79 -20.54 2.62 33.81
N ILE A 80 -20.04 2.51 32.57
CA ILE A 80 -19.83 1.23 31.88
C ILE A 80 -18.45 1.17 31.22
N HIS A 81 -17.75 0.04 31.44
CA HIS A 81 -16.46 -0.25 30.84
C HIS A 81 -16.60 -1.35 29.78
N TYR A 82 -16.20 -1.05 28.56
CA TYR A 82 -16.15 -2.01 27.46
C TYR A 82 -14.70 -2.38 27.17
N THR A 83 -14.36 -3.67 27.22
CA THR A 83 -13.04 -4.20 26.83
C THR A 83 -13.12 -4.87 25.47
N TYR A 84 -12.13 -4.65 24.62
CA TYR A 84 -12.11 -5.29 23.31
C TYR A 84 -11.84 -6.81 23.43
N ARG A 85 -12.58 -7.61 22.65
CA ARG A 85 -12.35 -9.07 22.57
C ARG A 85 -11.27 -9.47 21.56
N ALA A 86 -10.86 -8.53 20.73
CA ALA A 86 -9.83 -8.69 19.70
C ALA A 86 -9.06 -7.37 19.59
N MET A 87 -7.99 -7.37 18.82
CA MET A 87 -7.17 -6.17 18.63
C MET A 87 -7.99 -5.05 17.97
N PRO A 88 -8.13 -3.87 18.60
CA PRO A 88 -8.85 -2.78 17.95
C PRO A 88 -8.05 -2.16 16.80
N PHE A 89 -8.76 -1.54 15.88
CA PHE A 89 -8.15 -0.71 14.84
C PHE A 89 -7.51 0.54 15.45
N GLY A 90 -6.47 1.05 14.77
CA GLY A 90 -5.82 2.31 15.15
C GLY A 90 -4.80 2.22 16.28
N THR A 91 -4.55 1.05 16.86
CA THR A 91 -3.42 0.92 17.80
C THR A 91 -2.10 0.87 17.03
N LYS A 92 -1.09 1.59 17.56
CA LYS A 92 0.26 1.63 16.96
C LYS A 92 0.94 0.26 16.89
N HIS A 93 0.52 -0.69 17.73
CA HIS A 93 1.10 -2.02 17.82
C HIS A 93 0.36 -3.06 16.99
N SER A 94 -0.83 -2.75 16.46
CA SER A 94 -1.65 -3.75 15.76
C SER A 94 -0.91 -4.45 14.61
N PRO A 95 -0.18 -3.74 13.73
CA PRO A 95 0.56 -4.39 12.64
C PRO A 95 1.70 -5.29 13.13
N ILE A 96 2.37 -4.90 14.22
CA ILE A 96 3.50 -5.66 14.78
C ILE A 96 2.98 -6.99 15.32
N TYR A 97 1.95 -6.95 16.16
CA TYR A 97 1.37 -8.18 16.71
C TYR A 97 0.79 -9.09 15.64
N PHE A 98 0.18 -8.52 14.61
CA PHE A 98 -0.30 -9.27 13.46
C PHE A 98 0.84 -10.00 12.76
N ALA A 99 1.93 -9.29 12.44
CA ALA A 99 3.10 -9.87 11.79
C ALA A 99 3.73 -10.99 12.64
N THR A 100 3.88 -10.79 13.95
CA THR A 100 4.40 -11.81 14.88
C THR A 100 3.51 -13.05 14.96
N ALA A 101 2.18 -12.88 14.94
CA ALA A 101 1.25 -14.02 14.93
C ALA A 101 1.28 -14.78 13.58
N MET A 102 1.49 -14.06 12.48
CA MET A 102 1.54 -14.63 11.13
C MET A 102 2.84 -15.34 10.81
N GLU A 103 3.96 -14.94 11.41
CA GLU A 103 5.30 -15.47 11.14
C GLU A 103 5.40 -17.00 11.24
N PRO A 104 5.04 -17.67 12.35
CA PRO A 104 5.13 -19.13 12.44
C PRO A 104 4.20 -19.85 11.46
N ILE A 105 3.05 -19.25 11.15
CA ILE A 105 2.07 -19.80 10.19
C ILE A 105 2.64 -19.75 8.77
N MET A 106 3.24 -18.61 8.41
CA MET A 106 3.91 -18.46 7.12
C MET A 106 5.09 -19.41 6.98
N GLN A 107 5.85 -19.65 8.06
CA GLN A 107 6.91 -20.64 8.06
C GLN A 107 6.38 -22.05 7.79
N GLN A 108 5.28 -22.46 8.45
CA GLN A 108 4.65 -23.75 8.19
C GLN A 108 4.14 -23.89 6.75
N ILE A 109 3.56 -22.83 6.20
CA ILE A 109 3.12 -22.83 4.80
C ILE A 109 4.33 -23.02 3.88
N ARG A 110 5.41 -22.26 4.07
CA ARG A 110 6.64 -22.38 3.26
C ARG A 110 7.29 -23.75 3.36
N MET A 111 7.19 -24.43 4.50
CA MET A 111 7.71 -25.80 4.66
C MET A 111 6.84 -26.86 3.99
N LYS A 112 5.52 -26.62 3.91
CA LYS A 112 4.55 -27.58 3.32
C LYS A 112 4.31 -27.36 1.84
N THR A 113 4.74 -26.24 1.29
CA THR A 113 4.43 -25.82 -0.08
C THR A 113 5.68 -25.32 -0.79
N GLU A 114 5.81 -25.64 -2.07
CA GLU A 114 6.94 -25.20 -2.91
C GLU A 114 6.63 -23.86 -3.62
N ILE A 115 5.79 -23.00 -3.02
CA ILE A 115 5.45 -21.69 -3.59
C ILE A 115 6.35 -20.58 -3.07
N GLY A 116 6.64 -19.62 -3.95
CA GLY A 116 7.14 -18.31 -3.53
C GLY A 116 6.04 -17.54 -2.79
N ILE A 117 6.35 -17.01 -1.61
CA ILE A 117 5.39 -16.23 -0.81
C ILE A 117 6.01 -14.89 -0.47
N ILE A 118 5.27 -13.83 -0.75
CA ILE A 118 5.54 -12.48 -0.28
C ILE A 118 4.40 -12.09 0.66
N ASN A 119 4.70 -11.78 1.92
CA ASN A 119 3.72 -11.34 2.91
C ASN A 119 4.03 -9.92 3.38
N TYR A 120 3.00 -9.10 3.53
CA TYR A 120 3.10 -7.77 4.10
C TYR A 120 1.87 -7.50 4.96
N VAL A 121 2.03 -7.67 6.28
CA VAL A 121 0.91 -7.63 7.23
C VAL A 121 -0.22 -8.54 6.73
N ASP A 122 -1.36 -7.98 6.36
CA ASP A 122 -2.55 -8.68 5.92
C ASP A 122 -2.55 -9.07 4.44
N ASP A 123 -1.63 -8.52 3.65
CA ASP A 123 -1.51 -8.75 2.21
C ASP A 123 -0.55 -9.91 1.91
N ILE A 124 -1.04 -10.95 1.25
CA ILE A 124 -0.22 -12.12 0.86
C ILE A 124 -0.27 -12.26 -0.67
N LEU A 125 0.89 -12.50 -1.28
CA LEU A 125 1.10 -12.78 -2.70
C LEU A 125 1.80 -14.13 -2.83
N LEU A 126 1.20 -15.03 -3.61
CA LEU A 126 1.73 -16.36 -3.91
C LEU A 126 2.21 -16.41 -5.36
N LEU A 127 3.35 -17.06 -5.58
CA LEU A 127 4.04 -17.11 -6.86
C LEU A 127 4.48 -18.55 -7.14
N HIS A 128 4.25 -19.03 -8.37
CA HIS A 128 4.70 -20.34 -8.80
C HIS A 128 4.76 -20.43 -10.33
N GLN A 129 5.68 -21.22 -10.90
CA GLN A 129 5.86 -21.34 -12.36
C GLN A 129 4.73 -22.14 -13.03
N ASN A 130 4.17 -23.13 -12.33
CA ASN A 130 3.03 -23.90 -12.81
C ASN A 130 1.71 -23.33 -12.28
N LYS A 131 0.82 -22.90 -13.20
CA LYS A 131 -0.51 -22.34 -12.92
C LYS A 131 -1.43 -23.29 -12.14
N VAL A 132 -1.45 -24.57 -12.50
CA VAL A 132 -2.33 -25.58 -11.86
C VAL A 132 -1.88 -25.83 -10.43
N ASN A 133 -0.56 -25.96 -10.22
CA ASN A 133 0.00 -26.12 -8.88
C ASN A 133 -0.28 -24.88 -8.02
N LEU A 134 -0.13 -23.67 -8.59
CA LEU A 134 -0.45 -22.44 -7.86
C LEU A 134 -1.90 -22.43 -7.37
N LYS A 135 -2.86 -22.82 -8.22
CA LYS A 135 -4.27 -22.90 -7.84
C LYS A 135 -4.52 -23.89 -6.70
N ASN A 136 -3.92 -25.08 -6.78
CA ASN A 136 -4.05 -26.11 -5.75
C ASN A 136 -3.42 -25.65 -4.42
N MET A 137 -2.22 -25.07 -4.48
CA MET A 137 -1.49 -24.57 -3.31
C MET A 137 -2.20 -23.35 -2.69
N THR A 138 -2.79 -22.47 -3.49
CA THR A 138 -3.65 -21.37 -3.01
C THR A 138 -4.79 -21.90 -2.14
N GLN A 139 -5.47 -22.97 -2.56
CA GLN A 139 -6.55 -23.55 -1.76
C GLN A 139 -6.03 -24.14 -0.44
N GLN A 140 -4.85 -24.77 -0.46
CA GLN A 140 -4.20 -25.27 0.76
C GLN A 140 -3.85 -24.13 1.73
N VAL A 141 -3.29 -23.03 1.21
CA VAL A 141 -2.99 -21.83 2.01
C VAL A 141 -4.24 -21.27 2.65
N ILE A 142 -5.34 -21.13 1.89
CA ILE A 142 -6.63 -20.66 2.41
C ILE A 142 -7.12 -21.58 3.54
N ASN A 143 -7.01 -22.90 3.38
CA ASN A 143 -7.45 -23.87 4.39
C ASN A 143 -6.58 -23.78 5.66
N ILE A 144 -5.26 -23.64 5.53
CA ILE A 144 -4.34 -23.44 6.66
C ILE A 144 -4.69 -22.16 7.41
N LEU A 145 -4.89 -21.05 6.70
CA LEU A 145 -5.27 -19.78 7.34
C LEU A 145 -6.61 -19.90 8.07
N LYS A 146 -7.63 -20.51 7.44
CA LYS A 146 -8.92 -20.78 8.09
C LYS A 146 -8.78 -21.65 9.35
N TYR A 147 -7.91 -22.66 9.31
CA TYR A 147 -7.63 -23.51 10.46
C TYR A 147 -7.07 -22.72 11.65
N PHE A 148 -6.22 -21.72 11.39
CA PHE A 148 -5.71 -20.81 12.42
C PHE A 148 -6.71 -19.68 12.82
N GLY A 149 -7.97 -19.77 12.37
CA GLY A 149 -9.04 -18.86 12.78
C GLY A 149 -9.10 -17.56 11.98
N PHE A 150 -8.39 -17.49 10.85
CA PHE A 150 -8.42 -16.33 9.98
C PHE A 150 -9.59 -16.36 8.98
N ILE A 151 -10.18 -15.20 8.73
CA ILE A 151 -11.29 -15.04 7.78
C ILE A 151 -10.79 -14.27 6.55
N MET A 152 -10.81 -14.91 5.39
CA MET A 152 -10.37 -14.31 4.13
C MET A 152 -11.45 -13.41 3.53
N ASN A 153 -11.09 -12.21 3.09
CA ASN A 153 -11.99 -11.40 2.27
C ASN A 153 -11.97 -11.89 0.81
N MET A 154 -12.90 -12.77 0.46
CA MET A 154 -12.98 -13.37 -0.88
C MET A 154 -13.32 -12.35 -1.97
N GLU A 155 -14.06 -11.27 -1.66
CA GLU A 155 -14.42 -10.25 -2.65
C GLU A 155 -13.21 -9.43 -3.11
N LYS A 156 -12.23 -9.26 -2.22
CA LYS A 156 -10.99 -8.53 -2.49
C LYS A 156 -9.82 -9.44 -2.88
N SER A 157 -9.98 -10.76 -2.74
CA SER A 157 -8.92 -11.72 -3.04
C SER A 157 -9.06 -12.25 -4.46
N GLU A 158 -7.97 -12.22 -5.23
CA GLU A 158 -7.90 -12.93 -6.50
C GLU A 158 -7.44 -14.36 -6.21
N THR A 159 -8.29 -15.37 -6.41
CA THR A 159 -7.91 -16.78 -6.19
C THR A 159 -7.52 -17.53 -7.45
N GLU A 160 -7.76 -16.92 -8.62
CA GLU A 160 -7.32 -17.45 -9.91
C GLU A 160 -5.93 -16.92 -10.25
N PRO A 161 -4.95 -17.80 -10.57
CA PRO A 161 -3.62 -17.38 -10.98
C PRO A 161 -3.61 -16.46 -12.20
N ASN A 162 -2.84 -15.37 -12.13
CA ASN A 162 -2.68 -14.39 -13.20
C ASN A 162 -1.21 -13.96 -13.37
N GLN A 163 -0.85 -13.48 -14.55
CA GLN A 163 0.46 -12.88 -14.81
C GLN A 163 0.48 -11.38 -14.51
N ALA A 164 -0.69 -10.75 -14.39
CA ALA A 164 -0.83 -9.38 -13.92
C ALA A 164 -1.53 -9.38 -12.56
N VAL A 165 -0.89 -8.81 -11.54
CA VAL A 165 -1.44 -8.77 -10.17
C VAL A 165 -1.24 -7.40 -9.54
N ILE A 166 -2.21 -6.93 -8.77
CA ILE A 166 -2.05 -5.72 -7.96
C ILE A 166 -1.60 -6.13 -6.56
N PHE A 167 -0.44 -5.65 -6.12
CA PHE A 167 0.10 -5.93 -4.78
C PHE A 167 0.76 -4.67 -4.20
N LEU A 168 0.42 -4.30 -2.95
CA LEU A 168 0.90 -3.10 -2.26
C LEU A 168 0.72 -1.79 -3.03
N GLY A 169 -0.34 -1.71 -3.86
CA GLY A 169 -0.65 -0.54 -4.69
C GLY A 169 0.13 -0.46 -6.00
N TRP A 170 0.89 -1.50 -6.34
CA TRP A 170 1.62 -1.66 -7.58
C TRP A 170 0.97 -2.71 -8.46
N GLU A 171 0.92 -2.46 -9.75
CA GLU A 171 0.58 -3.43 -10.78
C GLU A 171 1.86 -4.15 -11.23
N TRP A 172 1.94 -5.44 -10.95
CA TRP A 172 3.03 -6.31 -11.33
C TRP A 172 2.61 -7.08 -12.56
N ASN A 173 3.33 -6.90 -13.67
CA ASN A 173 3.16 -7.72 -14.86
C ASN A 173 4.38 -8.64 -14.99
N LEU A 174 4.19 -9.89 -14.59
CA LEU A 174 5.19 -10.94 -14.56
C LEU A 174 5.58 -11.41 -15.97
N ALA A 175 4.65 -11.36 -16.92
CA ALA A 175 4.88 -11.71 -18.32
C ALA A 175 5.89 -10.77 -18.99
N ASN A 176 5.87 -9.49 -18.62
CA ASN A 176 6.77 -8.47 -19.15
C ASN A 176 7.87 -8.07 -18.16
N ALA A 177 7.87 -8.66 -16.95
CA ALA A 177 8.76 -8.28 -15.84
C ALA A 177 8.74 -6.77 -15.55
N THR A 178 7.54 -6.17 -15.53
CA THR A 178 7.34 -4.74 -15.27
C THR A 178 6.54 -4.48 -14.00
N VAL A 179 6.89 -3.39 -13.30
CA VAL A 179 6.14 -2.90 -12.13
C VAL A 179 5.67 -1.47 -12.37
N LYS A 180 4.36 -1.27 -12.28
CA LYS A 180 3.69 0.00 -12.61
C LYS A 180 2.87 0.53 -11.44
N THR A 181 2.87 1.84 -11.24
CA THR A 181 1.92 2.50 -10.34
C THR A 181 0.62 2.82 -11.08
N LYS A 182 -0.50 2.96 -10.34
CA LYS A 182 -1.79 3.34 -10.95
C LYS A 182 -1.68 4.70 -11.67
N PRO A 183 -2.21 4.87 -12.90
CA PRO A 183 -2.11 6.12 -13.67
C PRO A 183 -2.56 7.37 -12.89
N LYS A 184 -3.65 7.24 -12.12
CA LYS A 184 -4.15 8.33 -11.26
C LYS A 184 -3.13 8.80 -10.21
N LYS A 185 -2.40 7.86 -9.59
CA LYS A 185 -1.39 8.19 -8.57
C LYS A 185 -0.18 8.89 -9.20
N ARG A 186 0.20 8.46 -10.40
CA ARG A 186 1.22 9.11 -11.23
C ARG A 186 0.83 10.54 -11.62
N LEU A 187 -0.40 10.76 -12.10
CA LEU A 187 -0.88 12.09 -12.46
C LEU A 187 -0.85 13.06 -11.26
N LEU A 188 -1.33 12.61 -10.09
CA LEU A 188 -1.31 13.41 -8.87
C LEU A 188 0.11 13.79 -8.44
N LEU A 189 1.08 12.90 -8.61
CA LEU A 189 2.48 13.19 -8.32
C LEU A 189 3.04 14.27 -9.27
N LEU A 190 2.79 14.15 -10.57
CA LEU A 190 3.24 15.13 -11.55
C LEU A 190 2.68 16.52 -11.25
N HIS A 191 1.41 16.59 -10.85
CA HIS A 191 0.79 17.82 -10.39
C HIS A 191 1.44 18.37 -9.11
N ASP A 192 1.74 17.53 -8.12
CA ASP A 192 2.45 17.96 -6.90
C ASP A 192 3.86 18.48 -7.21
N LEU A 193 4.59 17.84 -8.12
CA LEU A 193 5.90 18.26 -8.60
C LEU A 193 5.83 19.62 -9.31
N TYR A 194 4.86 19.79 -10.21
CA TYR A 194 4.64 21.07 -10.89
C TYR A 194 4.38 22.20 -9.90
N ASN A 195 3.48 21.98 -8.94
CA ASN A 195 3.17 22.97 -7.91
C ASN A 195 4.38 23.29 -7.03
N MET A 196 5.16 22.28 -6.65
CA MET A 196 6.38 22.48 -5.88
C MET A 196 7.40 23.30 -6.68
N ARG A 197 7.61 22.96 -7.95
CA ARG A 197 8.53 23.68 -8.86
C ARG A 197 8.14 25.16 -8.99
N THR A 198 6.85 25.44 -9.18
CA THR A 198 6.34 26.81 -9.26
C THR A 198 6.65 27.59 -7.99
N ARG A 199 6.38 27.01 -6.81
CA ARG A 199 6.68 27.65 -5.52
C ARG A 199 8.16 27.92 -5.31
N VAL A 200 9.04 26.98 -5.69
CA VAL A 200 10.50 27.16 -5.61
C VAL A 200 10.97 28.28 -6.54
N ARG A 201 10.40 28.38 -7.75
CA ARG A 201 10.75 29.44 -8.72
C ARG A 201 10.31 30.83 -8.26
N THR A 202 9.10 30.93 -7.72
CA THR A 202 8.52 32.19 -7.21
C THR A 202 9.04 32.58 -5.83
N GLY A 203 9.82 31.71 -5.16
CA GLY A 203 10.31 31.95 -3.81
C GLY A 203 9.21 31.94 -2.75
N THR A 204 8.08 31.27 -3.04
CA THR A 204 6.95 31.18 -2.13
C THR A 204 7.29 30.26 -0.96
N GLU A 205 6.82 30.63 0.23
CA GLU A 205 6.98 29.81 1.42
C GLU A 205 6.27 28.44 1.32
N ILE A 206 6.94 27.40 1.81
CA ILE A 206 6.47 26.02 1.78
C ILE A 206 6.62 25.42 3.17
N THR A 207 5.61 24.71 3.65
CA THR A 207 5.73 24.06 4.96
C THR A 207 6.70 22.88 4.88
N VAL A 208 7.48 22.67 5.95
CA VAL A 208 8.39 21.53 6.07
C VAL A 208 7.64 20.20 5.86
N LYS A 209 6.41 20.10 6.37
CA LYS A 209 5.51 18.95 6.18
C LYS A 209 5.13 18.72 4.71
N GLN A 210 4.87 19.76 3.93
CA GLN A 210 4.56 19.61 2.49
C GLN A 210 5.76 19.04 1.73
N THR A 211 6.96 19.54 2.00
CA THR A 211 8.19 19.00 1.40
C THR A 211 8.43 17.55 1.83
N ALA A 212 8.29 17.24 3.12
CA ALA A 212 8.41 15.87 3.62
C ALA A 212 7.41 14.92 2.96
N LYS A 213 6.16 15.37 2.77
CA LYS A 213 5.12 14.60 2.08
C LYS A 213 5.49 14.33 0.62
N LEU A 214 6.02 15.30 -0.10
CA LEU A 214 6.46 15.12 -1.49
C LEU A 214 7.65 14.16 -1.58
N ILE A 215 8.67 14.33 -0.73
CA ILE A 215 9.83 13.41 -0.63
C ILE A 215 9.34 11.98 -0.35
N GLY A 216 8.41 11.81 0.59
CA GLY A 216 7.82 10.49 0.89
C GLY A 216 7.10 9.87 -0.31
N LYS A 217 6.37 10.66 -1.10
CA LYS A 217 5.72 10.18 -2.33
C LYS A 217 6.72 9.76 -3.40
N LEU A 218 7.80 10.54 -3.56
CA LEU A 218 8.89 10.22 -4.50
C LEU A 218 9.65 8.97 -4.09
N ASN A 219 9.95 8.83 -2.79
CA ASN A 219 10.58 7.62 -2.25
C ASN A 219 9.72 6.37 -2.44
N TYR A 220 8.39 6.47 -2.24
CA TYR A 220 7.50 5.36 -2.56
C TYR A 220 7.63 4.97 -4.03
N LEU A 221 7.65 5.94 -4.95
CA LEU A 221 7.71 5.69 -6.39
C LEU A 221 9.13 5.46 -6.95
N ARG A 222 10.15 5.36 -6.09
CA ARG A 222 11.58 5.29 -6.46
C ARG A 222 11.89 4.20 -7.50
N LEU A 223 11.17 3.08 -7.49
CA LEU A 223 11.33 2.00 -8.47
C LEU A 223 11.09 2.44 -9.92
N GLN A 224 10.29 3.49 -10.15
CA GLN A 224 9.93 3.99 -11.49
C GLN A 224 10.80 5.13 -12.00
N PHE A 225 11.81 5.51 -11.23
CA PHE A 225 12.70 6.63 -11.55
C PHE A 225 14.14 6.14 -11.60
N GLN A 226 14.80 6.38 -12.72
CA GLN A 226 16.24 6.29 -12.78
C GLN A 226 16.84 7.40 -11.88
N GLU A 227 17.85 7.08 -11.07
CA GLU A 227 18.59 8.04 -10.23
C GLU A 227 17.82 8.79 -9.12
N ALA A 228 16.62 8.34 -8.73
CA ALA A 228 15.80 9.02 -7.71
C ALA A 228 16.51 9.32 -6.37
N SER A 229 17.54 8.56 -5.99
CA SER A 229 18.34 8.83 -4.79
C SER A 229 19.22 10.07 -4.89
N LEU A 230 19.71 10.41 -6.09
CA LEU A 230 20.54 11.59 -6.31
C LEU A 230 19.69 12.86 -6.37
N LEU A 231 18.48 12.72 -6.92
CA LEU A 231 17.50 13.79 -7.16
C LEU A 231 16.72 14.20 -5.90
N LEU A 232 17.02 13.72 -4.70
CA LEU A 232 16.28 14.13 -3.48
C LEU A 232 17.17 14.74 -2.41
N ASN A 233 18.49 14.69 -2.57
CA ASN A 233 19.44 15.06 -1.52
C ASN A 233 19.33 16.54 -1.15
N THR A 234 19.16 17.42 -2.14
CA THR A 234 19.12 18.87 -1.91
C THR A 234 17.84 19.26 -1.18
N MET A 235 16.70 18.74 -1.64
CA MET A 235 15.41 18.93 -0.99
C MET A 235 15.38 18.36 0.43
N ASP A 236 15.90 17.15 0.61
CA ASP A 236 15.88 16.47 1.91
C ASP A 236 16.77 17.16 2.93
N HIS A 237 17.96 17.60 2.52
CA HIS A 237 18.89 18.37 3.34
C HIS A 237 18.26 19.70 3.80
N GLN A 238 17.71 20.50 2.88
CA GLN A 238 17.08 21.78 3.23
C GLN A 238 15.88 21.59 4.16
N LYS A 239 15.03 20.59 3.86
CA LYS A 239 13.93 20.20 4.75
C LYS A 239 14.44 19.82 6.14
N ALA A 240 15.46 18.95 6.22
CA ALA A 240 15.98 18.45 7.49
C ALA A 240 16.58 19.58 8.34
N GLN A 241 17.30 20.51 7.71
CA GLN A 241 17.83 21.71 8.36
C GLN A 241 16.71 22.60 8.89
N ALA A 242 15.67 22.88 8.09
CA ALA A 242 14.53 23.67 8.53
C ALA A 242 13.76 23.00 9.69
N ALA A 243 13.53 21.69 9.60
CA ALA A 243 12.89 20.91 10.65
C ALA A 243 13.68 20.94 11.96
N ARG A 244 15.01 20.83 11.89
CA ARG A 244 15.91 20.84 13.04
C ARG A 244 15.99 22.22 13.71
N LEU A 245 16.02 23.29 12.93
CA LEU A 245 16.21 24.65 13.46
C LEU A 245 14.89 25.30 13.94
N ARG A 246 13.77 25.01 13.28
CA ARG A 246 12.49 25.72 13.48
C ARG A 246 11.28 24.82 13.72
N GLY A 247 11.45 23.50 13.69
CA GLY A 247 10.40 22.51 13.94
C GLY A 247 9.55 22.15 12.70
N TRP A 248 8.69 21.14 12.84
CA TRP A 248 7.92 20.58 11.71
C TRP A 248 6.75 21.44 11.22
N ASN A 249 6.25 22.36 12.05
CA ASN A 249 5.11 23.22 11.70
C ASN A 249 5.53 24.53 11.02
N THR A 250 6.83 24.73 10.79
CA THR A 250 7.37 25.95 10.19
C THR A 250 7.27 25.94 8.66
N THR A 251 7.42 27.13 8.08
CA THR A 251 7.63 27.34 6.65
C THR A 251 9.11 27.55 6.34
N MET A 252 9.48 27.24 5.10
CA MET A 252 10.80 27.50 4.54
C MET A 252 10.68 27.96 3.09
N ILE A 253 11.63 28.78 2.67
CA ILE A 253 11.84 29.09 1.26
C ILE A 253 12.90 28.12 0.75
N MET A 254 12.53 27.28 -0.20
CA MET A 254 13.43 26.29 -0.77
C MET A 254 14.32 26.94 -1.83
N ASN A 255 15.63 26.69 -1.75
CA ASN A 255 16.60 27.26 -2.67
C ASN A 255 16.39 26.66 -4.07
N LYS A 256 16.55 27.49 -5.11
CA LYS A 256 16.47 27.12 -6.53
C LYS A 256 17.45 26.01 -6.93
N ILE A 257 18.51 25.75 -6.15
CA ILE A 257 19.40 24.59 -6.34
C ILE A 257 18.63 23.26 -6.24
N ALA A 258 17.46 23.22 -5.60
CA ALA A 258 16.60 22.05 -5.53
C ALA A 258 15.65 21.90 -6.74
N ILE A 259 15.73 22.75 -7.77
CA ILE A 259 14.92 22.59 -8.99
C ILE A 259 15.24 21.31 -9.77
N PRO A 260 16.52 20.88 -9.93
CA PRO A 260 16.87 19.60 -10.55
C PRO A 260 16.21 18.40 -9.88
N ASP A 261 16.05 18.43 -8.55
CA ASP A 261 15.37 17.39 -7.77
C ASP A 261 13.88 17.22 -8.14
N ILE A 262 13.29 18.21 -8.79
CA ILE A 262 11.86 18.31 -9.12
C ILE A 262 11.66 18.36 -10.64
N ASN A 263 12.68 18.06 -11.45
CA ASN A 263 12.70 18.30 -12.90
C ASN A 263 12.30 17.13 -13.78
#